data_AF-A0A7G5ZAB5-F1
#
_entry.id   AF-A0A7G5ZAB5-F1
#
_cell.length_a   1.000
_cell.length_b   1.000
_cell.length_c   1.000
_cell.angle_alpha   90.00
_cell.angle_beta   90.00
_cell.angle_gamma   90.00
#
_symmetry.space_group_name_H-M   'P 1'
#
loop_
_entity.id
_entity.type
_entity.pdbx_description
1 polymer ?
#
loop_
_entity_poly.entity_id
_entity_poly.type
_entity_poly.pdbx_seq_one_letter_code
_entity_poly.pdbx_strand_id
1 'polypeptide(L)'
;MAILAPCRRSRASPPTNPGTGTGTTPTTPVVSETKVAVTMVDGSGNPISSLAGGQSATLRATVVSPSGQPAANTIVEFATASSNMVVFTPGTGST
;
A
#
# COMPACT_ATOMS: atom_id res chain seq x y z
N MET A 1 -10.80 14.15 -62.12
CA MET A 1 -11.29 13.85 -60.76
C MET A 1 -12.22 14.99 -60.37
N ALA A 2 -13.53 14.78 -60.53
CA ALA A 2 -14.56 15.80 -60.40
C ALA A 2 -15.44 15.51 -59.18
N ILE A 3 -15.83 16.61 -58.54
CA ILE A 3 -16.54 16.75 -57.27
C ILE A 3 -18.00 16.28 -57.43
N LEU A 4 -18.50 15.47 -56.48
CA LEU A 4 -19.93 15.38 -56.19
C LEU A 4 -20.23 16.12 -54.88
N ALA A 5 -21.02 17.18 -55.00
CA ALA A 5 -21.96 17.61 -53.96
C ALA A 5 -23.34 17.64 -54.65
N PRO A 6 -24.46 17.32 -53.98
CA PRO A 6 -25.06 18.34 -53.09
C PRO A 6 -25.96 17.81 -51.95
N CYS A 7 -26.54 18.80 -51.22
CA CYS A 7 -27.83 18.77 -50.51
C CYS A 7 -27.85 18.11 -49.10
N ARG A 8 -28.40 18.68 -48.01
CA ARG A 8 -29.23 19.88 -47.74
C ARG A 8 -29.00 20.38 -46.31
N ARG A 9 -29.34 21.67 -46.11
CA ARG A 9 -29.42 22.40 -44.84
C ARG A 9 -30.33 21.70 -43.82
N SER A 10 -29.93 21.75 -42.55
CA SER A 10 -30.84 22.04 -41.42
C SER A 10 -30.02 22.62 -40.27
N ARG A 11 -30.30 23.89 -39.96
CA ARG A 11 -29.81 24.61 -38.79
C ARG A 11 -30.65 24.16 -37.61
N ALA A 12 -30.03 23.55 -36.60
CA ALA A 12 -30.61 23.39 -35.28
C ALA A 12 -29.61 23.94 -34.27
N SER A 13 -30.06 24.91 -33.48
CA SER A 13 -29.36 25.47 -32.32
C SER A 13 -29.12 24.39 -31.25
N PRO A 14 -28.13 24.58 -30.35
CA PRO A 14 -27.76 23.56 -29.37
C PRO A 14 -28.88 23.36 -28.33
N PRO A 15 -29.16 22.12 -27.88
CA PRO A 15 -29.85 21.94 -26.62
C PRO A 15 -28.85 22.19 -25.49
N THR A 16 -28.94 23.37 -24.86
CA THR A 16 -28.37 23.63 -23.53
C THR A 16 -29.15 22.77 -22.53
N ASN A 17 -28.57 21.67 -22.08
CA ASN A 17 -29.12 20.88 -20.99
C ASN A 17 -28.34 21.22 -19.71
N PRO A 18 -28.91 21.94 -18.72
CA PRO A 18 -28.26 22.18 -17.44
C PRO A 18 -28.41 20.92 -16.58
N GLY A 19 -27.57 19.92 -16.86
CA GLY A 19 -27.41 18.75 -16.01
C GLY A 19 -26.33 19.02 -14.98
N THR A 20 -26.72 19.48 -13.79
CA THR A 20 -25.91 19.42 -12.56
C THR A 20 -25.75 17.97 -12.13
N GLY A 21 -24.91 17.22 -12.86
CA GLY A 21 -24.41 15.92 -12.46
C GLY A 21 -23.09 16.11 -11.75
N THR A 22 -23.09 16.08 -10.42
CA THR A 22 -21.87 15.94 -9.64
C THR A 22 -21.16 14.67 -10.08
N GLY A 23 -20.07 14.81 -10.83
CA GLY A 23 -19.21 13.70 -11.21
C GLY A 23 -18.64 13.08 -9.96
N THR A 24 -19.27 12.03 -9.44
CA THR A 24 -18.64 11.14 -8.49
C THR A 24 -17.70 10.27 -9.31
N THR A 25 -16.50 10.78 -9.56
CA THR A 25 -15.34 9.93 -9.83
C THR A 25 -15.34 8.85 -8.74
N PRO A 26 -15.34 7.55 -9.07
CA PRO A 26 -15.08 6.53 -8.08
C PRO A 26 -13.71 6.83 -7.49
N THR A 27 -13.68 7.45 -6.31
CA THR A 27 -12.46 7.54 -5.53
C THR A 27 -12.20 6.13 -5.05
N THR A 28 -11.42 5.37 -5.82
CA THR A 28 -10.73 4.20 -5.28
C THR A 28 -10.07 4.70 -3.99
N PRO A 29 -10.35 4.09 -2.83
CA PRO A 29 -9.69 4.50 -1.61
C PRO A 29 -8.19 4.43 -1.88
N VAL A 30 -7.53 5.59 -1.82
CA VAL A 30 -6.08 5.65 -1.89
C VAL A 30 -5.62 4.90 -0.64
N VAL A 31 -5.06 3.70 -0.84
CA VAL A 31 -4.41 2.95 0.24
C VAL A 31 -3.23 3.81 0.65
N SER A 32 -3.42 4.61 1.70
CA SER A 32 -2.47 5.63 2.14
C SER A 32 -1.66 5.19 3.37
N GLU A 33 -1.74 3.92 3.74
CA GLU A 33 -1.13 3.40 4.96
C GLU A 33 0.13 2.60 4.65
N THR A 34 1.18 2.89 5.42
CA THR A 34 2.37 2.06 5.49
C THR A 34 2.02 0.71 6.09
N LYS A 35 2.50 -0.36 5.46
CA LYS A 35 2.30 -1.73 5.95
C LYS A 35 3.59 -2.28 6.52
N VAL A 36 3.48 -3.03 7.62
CA VAL A 36 4.59 -3.75 8.22
C VAL A 36 4.25 -5.24 8.24
N ALA A 37 5.13 -6.06 7.69
CA ALA A 37 5.09 -7.51 7.84
C ALA A 37 6.26 -7.94 8.73
N VAL A 38 6.00 -8.83 9.69
CA VAL A 38 7.02 -9.35 10.61
C VAL A 38 7.04 -10.87 10.54
N THR A 39 8.23 -11.44 10.41
CA THR A 39 8.46 -12.90 10.44
C THR A 39 9.54 -13.21 11.46
N MET A 40 9.31 -14.23 12.29
CA MET A 40 10.33 -14.78 13.17
C MET A 40 11.01 -15.98 12.49
N VAL A 41 12.34 -16.02 12.50
CA VAL A 41 13.13 -17.11 11.91
C VAL A 41 14.13 -17.69 12.90
N ASP A 42 14.38 -18.99 12.80
CA ASP A 42 15.42 -19.68 13.56
C ASP A 42 16.84 -19.37 13.03
N GLY A 43 17.86 -19.97 13.66
CA GLY A 43 19.26 -19.82 13.23
C GLY A 43 19.58 -20.40 11.85
N SER A 44 18.70 -21.23 11.29
CA SER A 44 18.79 -21.77 9.93
C SER A 44 18.00 -20.93 8.91
N GLY A 45 17.28 -19.91 9.37
CA GLY A 45 16.44 -19.04 8.53
C GLY A 45 15.05 -19.59 8.24
N ASN A 46 14.62 -20.66 8.91
CA ASN A 46 13.27 -21.20 8.75
C ASN A 46 12.26 -20.35 9.53
N PRO A 47 11.06 -20.08 9.00
CA PRO A 47 10.03 -19.39 9.72
C PRO A 47 9.53 -20.23 10.90
N ILE A 48 9.43 -19.59 12.06
CA ILE A 48 8.90 -20.18 13.29
C ILE A 48 7.83 -19.26 13.88
N SER A 49 6.91 -19.82 14.66
CA SER A 49 5.84 -19.08 15.33
C SER A 49 5.91 -19.16 16.85
N SER A 50 6.88 -19.89 17.40
CA SER A 50 7.06 -20.09 18.83
C SER A 50 8.53 -20.12 19.20
N LEU A 51 8.85 -19.58 20.37
CA LEU A 51 10.17 -19.63 20.97
C LEU A 51 10.05 -20.29 22.35
N ALA A 52 10.87 -21.30 22.63
CA ALA A 52 10.96 -21.87 23.97
C ALA A 52 11.97 -21.10 24.84
N GLY A 53 11.90 -21.27 26.16
CA GLY A 53 12.84 -20.65 27.09
C GLY A 53 14.30 -20.98 26.75
N GLY A 54 15.15 -19.96 26.73
CA GLY A 54 16.58 -20.09 26.40
C GLY A 54 16.91 -20.15 24.91
N GLN A 55 15.91 -20.20 24.02
CA GLN A 55 16.14 -20.10 22.57
C GLN A 55 16.25 -18.63 22.13
N SER A 56 16.92 -18.42 21.00
CA SER A 56 17.01 -17.12 20.31
C SER A 56 16.53 -17.26 18.87
N ALA A 57 15.91 -16.20 18.35
CA ALA A 57 15.43 -16.12 16.98
C ALA A 57 15.67 -14.71 16.42
N THR A 58 15.56 -14.56 15.10
CA THR A 58 15.66 -13.27 14.42
C THR A 58 14.27 -12.81 13.99
N LEU A 59 13.91 -11.56 14.29
CA LEU A 59 12.75 -10.91 13.68
C LEU A 59 13.18 -10.20 12.40
N ARG A 60 12.44 -10.43 11.32
CA ARG A 60 12.57 -9.74 10.05
C ARG A 60 11.33 -8.89 9.82
N ALA A 61 11.51 -7.58 9.78
CA ALA A 61 10.46 -6.64 9.41
C ALA A 61 10.62 -6.23 7.95
N THR A 62 9.52 -6.19 7.20
CA THR A 62 9.45 -5.57 5.88
C THR A 62 8.43 -4.46 5.93
N VAL A 63 8.88 -3.25 5.63
CA VAL A 63 8.03 -2.05 5.62
C VAL A 63 7.76 -1.67 4.18
N VAL A 64 6.48 -1.53 3.84
CA VAL A 64 6.03 -1.19 2.49
C VAL A 64 5.25 0.12 2.55
N SER A 65 5.66 1.07 1.73
CA SER A 65 4.99 2.35 1.57
C SER A 65 3.62 2.21 0.88
N PRO A 66 2.76 3.23 0.94
CA PRO A 66 1.48 3.26 0.22
C PRO A 66 1.58 2.94 -1.28
N SER A 67 2.72 3.24 -1.91
CA SER A 67 2.97 2.96 -3.34
C SER A 67 3.36 1.50 -3.63
N GLY A 68 3.43 0.64 -2.61
CA GLY A 68 3.82 -0.76 -2.73
C GLY A 68 5.34 -0.98 -2.79
N GLN A 69 6.14 0.08 -2.65
CA GLN A 69 7.61 -0.01 -2.65
C GLN A 69 8.16 -0.14 -1.23
N PRO A 70 9.36 -0.72 -1.04
CA PRO A 70 10.05 -0.73 0.25
C PRO A 70 10.12 0.69 0.82
N ALA A 71 9.71 0.86 2.07
CA ALA A 71 9.83 2.15 2.75
C ALA A 71 11.26 2.34 3.23
N ALA A 72 11.97 3.31 2.64
CA ALA A 72 13.31 3.68 3.07
C ALA A 72 13.25 4.64 4.28
N ASN A 73 14.33 4.66 5.07
CA ASN A 73 14.52 5.55 6.22
C ASN A 73 13.41 5.42 7.27
N THR A 74 12.82 4.22 7.40
CA THR A 74 11.79 3.97 8.41
C THR A 74 12.41 3.26 9.61
N ILE A 75 12.07 3.71 10.81
CA ILE A 75 12.48 3.08 12.06
C ILE A 75 11.40 2.07 12.46
N VAL A 76 11.84 0.85 12.78
CA VAL A 76 10.99 -0.20 13.34
C VAL A 76 11.40 -0.41 14.80
N GLU A 77 10.41 -0.33 15.69
CA GLU A 77 10.56 -0.64 17.12
C GLU A 77 9.84 -1.96 17.43
N PHE A 78 10.53 -2.86 18.13
CA PHE A 78 9.97 -4.13 18.54
C PHE A 78 9.55 -4.07 20.01
N ALA A 79 8.30 -4.41 20.28
CA ALA A 79 7.73 -4.46 21.62
C ALA A 79 7.11 -5.83 21.89
N THR A 80 7.05 -6.20 23.17
CA THR A 80 6.34 -7.39 23.65
C THR A 80 5.19 -6.94 24.54
N ALA A 81 4.06 -7.66 24.52
CA ALA A 81 2.96 -7.40 25.43
C ALA A 81 3.32 -7.67 26.90
N SER A 82 4.26 -8.58 27.15
CA SER A 82 4.67 -9.01 28.50
C SER A 82 6.14 -8.69 28.71
N SER A 83 6.40 -7.56 29.37
CA SER A 83 7.75 -7.15 29.75
C SER A 83 8.49 -8.30 30.44
N ASN A 84 9.76 -8.52 30.06
CA ASN A 84 10.66 -9.58 30.56
C ASN A 84 10.49 -10.99 29.98
N MET A 85 9.60 -11.22 29.00
CA MET A 85 9.51 -12.52 28.31
C MET A 85 10.57 -12.68 27.22
N VAL A 86 10.93 -11.60 26.53
CA VAL A 86 11.90 -11.60 25.43
C VAL A 86 12.75 -10.34 25.52
N VAL A 87 14.01 -10.45 25.16
CA VAL A 87 14.93 -9.32 24.99
C VAL A 87 15.20 -9.15 23.50
N PHE A 88 15.03 -7.94 22.98
CA PHE A 88 15.39 -7.60 21.60
C PHE A 88 16.78 -6.97 21.55
N THR A 89 17.64 -7.48 20.69
CA THR A 89 19.00 -6.97 20.49
C THR A 89 19.32 -6.89 18.99
N PRO A 90 19.40 -5.69 18.40
CA PRO A 90 18.97 -4.40 18.94
C PRO A 90 17.43 -4.32 19.11
N GLY A 91 16.95 -3.41 19.96
CA GLY A 91 15.51 -3.16 20.14
C GLY A 91 14.83 -2.43 18.97
N THR A 92 15.63 -1.81 18.11
CA THR A 92 15.17 -1.03 16.95
C THR A 92 16.03 -1.33 15.73
N GLY A 93 15.45 -1.17 14.53
CA GLY A 93 16.17 -1.26 13.26
C GLY A 93 15.70 -0.21 12.25
N SER A 94 16.50 0.07 11.23
CA SER A 94 16.16 0.96 10.12
C SER A 94 16.13 0.19 8.80
N THR A 95 15.17 0.51 7.92
CA THR A 95 15.05 -0.05 6.57
C THR A 95 15.47 0.92 5.47
#